data_AF-A0A4R5A5T2-F1
#
_entry.id   AF-A0A4R5A5T2-F1
#
_cell.length_a   1.000
_cell.length_b   1.000
_cell.length_c   1.000
_cell.angle_alpha   90.00
_cell.angle_beta   90.00
_cell.angle_gamma   90.00
#
_symmetry.space_group_name_H-M   'P 1'
#
loop_
_entity.id
_entity.type
_entity.pdbx_description
1 polymer ?
#
loop_
_entity_poly.entity_id
_entity_poly.type
_entity_poly.pdbx_seq_one_letter_code
_entity_poly.pdbx_strand_id
1 'polypeptide(L)'
;MFGPSRRVARRTARRTTRRVDRRQDMLSPEPQYAPPPPAAAPSAPGQPAYVAELEQLARLKQQGLVTDEEYEAKKKQILGI
;
A
#
# COMPACT_ATOMS: atom_id res chain seq x y z
N MET A 1 15.22 53.08 36.31
CA MET A 1 14.39 52.47 35.25
C MET A 1 13.89 51.11 35.73
N PHE A 2 12.65 51.00 36.19
CA PHE A 2 12.08 49.73 36.66
C PHE A 2 11.46 48.98 35.47
N GLY A 3 12.01 47.80 35.15
CA GLY A 3 11.47 46.91 34.12
C GLY A 3 10.07 46.36 34.49
N PRO A 4 9.33 45.80 33.52
CA PRO A 4 7.97 45.34 33.74
C PRO A 4 7.91 44.31 34.86
N SER A 5 7.04 44.54 35.85
CA SER A 5 6.89 43.66 37.01
C SER A 5 6.73 42.21 36.57
N ARG A 6 7.29 41.25 37.33
CA ARG A 6 7.34 39.81 37.01
C ARG A 6 6.00 39.19 36.55
N ARG A 7 4.87 39.75 36.99
CA ARG A 7 3.51 39.37 36.55
C ARG A 7 3.20 39.83 35.11
N VAL A 8 3.60 41.04 34.74
CA VAL A 8 3.42 41.59 33.38
C VAL A 8 4.28 40.84 32.38
N ALA A 9 5.54 40.56 32.73
CA ALA A 9 6.45 39.76 31.90
C ALA A 9 5.90 38.35 31.62
N ARG A 10 5.31 37.68 32.63
CA ARG A 10 4.66 36.36 32.43
C ARG A 10 3.41 36.46 31.54
N ARG A 11 2.64 37.54 31.65
CA ARG A 11 1.43 37.75 30.83
C ARG A 11 1.77 38.01 29.37
N THR A 12 2.77 38.84 29.10
CA THR A 12 3.21 39.13 27.72
C THR A 12 3.83 37.89 27.08
N ALA A 13 4.68 37.15 27.82
CA ALA A 13 5.23 35.88 27.35
C ALA A 13 4.13 34.87 26.97
N ARG A 14 3.11 34.67 27.83
CA ARG A 14 1.98 33.78 27.50
C ARG A 14 1.20 34.23 26.26
N ARG A 15 1.07 35.54 26.05
CA ARG A 15 0.35 36.11 24.91
C ARG A 15 1.11 35.94 23.60
N THR A 16 2.44 36.10 23.62
CA THR A 16 3.29 35.89 22.45
C THR A 16 3.37 34.41 22.10
N THR A 17 3.57 33.52 23.08
CA THR A 17 3.58 32.06 22.86
C THR A 17 2.29 31.60 22.19
N ARG A 18 1.11 32.01 22.68
CA ARG A 18 -0.17 31.65 22.05
C ARG A 18 -0.35 32.17 20.62
N ARG A 19 0.22 33.34 20.28
CA ARG A 19 0.16 33.87 18.91
C ARG A 19 1.04 33.07 17.94
N VAL A 20 2.24 32.68 18.40
CA VAL A 20 3.19 31.91 17.60
C VAL A 20 2.66 30.50 17.38
N ASP A 21 2.17 29.86 18.44
CA ASP A 21 1.56 28.53 18.41
C ASP A 21 0.40 28.45 17.41
N ARG A 22 -0.56 29.40 17.48
CA ARG A 22 -1.66 29.46 16.51
C ARG A 22 -1.20 29.73 15.07
N ARG A 23 -0.13 30.50 14.87
CA ARG A 23 0.45 30.69 13.53
C ARG A 23 1.09 29.41 13.03
N GLN A 24 1.78 28.68 13.89
CA GLN A 24 2.41 27.42 13.53
C GLN A 24 1.37 26.35 13.19
N ASP A 25 0.26 26.30 13.93
CA ASP A 25 -0.87 25.41 13.65
C ASP A 25 -1.52 25.71 12.28
N MET A 26 -1.67 26.99 11.92
CA MET A 26 -2.18 27.42 10.61
C MET A 26 -1.22 27.15 9.43
N LEU A 27 0.08 27.02 9.69
CA LEU A 27 1.08 26.68 8.67
C LEU A 27 1.36 25.17 8.59
N SER A 28 0.74 24.36 9.46
CA SER A 28 0.83 22.91 9.35
C SER A 28 0.09 22.46 8.09
N PRO A 29 0.77 21.84 7.12
CA PRO A 29 0.11 21.31 5.94
C PRO A 29 -0.88 20.22 6.38
N GLU A 30 -2.13 20.35 5.95
CA GLU A 30 -3.11 19.28 6.11
C GLU A 30 -2.53 17.99 5.50
N PRO A 31 -2.70 16.82 6.16
CA PRO A 31 -2.31 15.56 5.57
C PRO A 31 -3.17 15.34 4.33
N GLN A 32 -2.54 15.52 3.17
CA GLN A 32 -3.13 15.21 1.88
C GLN A 32 -3.42 13.71 1.85
N TYR A 33 -4.68 13.35 2.01
CA TYR A 33 -5.14 11.97 1.93
C TYR A 33 -4.90 11.49 0.50
N ALA A 34 -3.88 10.67 0.31
CA ALA A 34 -3.66 10.00 -0.96
C ALA A 34 -4.90 9.13 -1.26
N PRO A 35 -5.44 9.18 -2.49
CA PRO A 35 -6.54 8.29 -2.85
C PRO A 35 -6.12 6.83 -2.58
N PRO A 36 -7.02 6.01 -2.05
CA PRO A 36 -6.71 4.61 -1.80
C PRO A 36 -6.22 3.97 -3.11
N PRO A 37 -5.19 3.10 -3.04
CA PRO A 37 -4.72 2.39 -4.22
C PRO A 37 -5.89 1.64 -4.88
N PRO A 38 -5.92 1.54 -6.21
CA PRO A 38 -6.94 0.75 -6.89
C PRO A 38 -6.91 -0.66 -6.32
N ALA A 39 -8.09 -1.15 -5.90
CA ALA A 39 -8.23 -2.52 -5.46
C ALA A 39 -7.71 -3.44 -6.56
N ALA A 40 -6.76 -4.31 -6.21
CA ALA A 40 -6.28 -5.35 -7.10
C ALA A 40 -7.51 -6.13 -7.59
N ALA A 41 -7.74 -6.09 -8.91
CA ALA A 41 -8.79 -6.87 -9.53
C ALA A 41 -8.57 -8.34 -9.11
N PRO A 42 -9.58 -9.04 -8.57
CA PRO A 42 -9.46 -10.46 -8.34
C PRO A 42 -9.16 -11.10 -9.70
N SER A 43 -8.01 -11.77 -9.80
CA SER A 43 -7.70 -12.68 -10.90
C SER A 43 -8.94 -13.52 -11.13
N ALA A 44 -9.59 -13.31 -12.28
CA ALA A 44 -10.89 -13.88 -12.57
C ALA A 44 -10.88 -15.39 -12.29
N PRO A 45 -11.65 -15.90 -11.31
CA PRO A 45 -11.92 -17.32 -11.21
C PRO A 45 -13.00 -17.64 -12.25
N GLY A 46 -12.64 -17.52 -13.52
CA GLY A 46 -13.52 -17.76 -14.67
C GLY A 46 -12.94 -18.75 -15.66
N GLN A 47 -11.66 -19.11 -15.52
CA GLN A 47 -11.11 -20.25 -16.25
C GLN A 47 -11.33 -21.50 -15.40
N PRO A 48 -11.92 -22.57 -15.96
CA PRO A 48 -12.07 -23.80 -15.23
C PRO A 48 -10.69 -24.27 -14.76
N ALA A 49 -10.59 -24.78 -13.54
CA ALA A 49 -9.31 -25.04 -12.86
C ALA A 49 -8.30 -25.81 -13.73
N TYR A 50 -8.81 -26.72 -14.59
CA TYR A 50 -7.99 -27.47 -15.53
C TYR A 50 -7.25 -26.59 -16.56
N VAL A 51 -7.82 -25.48 -17.03
CA VAL A 51 -7.16 -24.57 -17.99
C VAL A 51 -6.03 -23.81 -17.30
N ALA A 52 -6.26 -23.34 -16.07
CA ALA A 52 -5.24 -22.66 -15.29
C ALA A 52 -4.05 -23.59 -14.99
N GLU A 53 -4.31 -24.86 -14.67
CA GLU A 53 -3.27 -25.87 -14.47
C GLU A 53 -2.50 -26.18 -15.75
N LEU A 54 -3.19 -26.27 -16.91
CA LEU A 54 -2.54 -26.47 -18.21
C LEU A 54 -1.64 -25.28 -18.61
N GLU A 55 -2.07 -24.04 -18.35
CA GLU A 55 -1.24 -22.85 -18.59
C GLU A 55 0.00 -22.82 -17.67
N GLN A 56 -0.15 -23.21 -16.40
CA GLN A 56 0.98 -23.34 -15.47
C GLN A 56 1.98 -24.39 -15.95
N LEU A 57 1.51 -25.57 -16.37
CA LEU A 57 2.35 -26.63 -16.92
C LEU A 57 3.08 -26.18 -18.19
N ALA A 58 2.41 -25.44 -19.08
CA ALA A 58 3.02 -24.91 -20.30
C ALA A 58 4.14 -23.90 -19.97
N ARG A 59 3.92 -23.02 -18.99
CA ARG A 59 4.95 -22.09 -18.51
C ARG A 59 6.14 -22.80 -17.90
N LEU A 60 5.91 -23.82 -17.07
CA LEU A 60 7.00 -24.58 -16.44
C LEU A 60 7.82 -25.37 -17.47
N LYS A 61 7.17 -25.92 -18.51
CA LYS A 61 7.86 -26.53 -19.66
C LYS A 61 8.72 -25.51 -20.41
N GLN A 62 8.21 -24.30 -20.68
CA GLN A 62 9.00 -23.24 -21.34
C GLN A 62 10.21 -22.79 -20.51
N GLN A 63 10.14 -22.90 -19.19
CA GLN A 63 11.27 -22.62 -18.29
C GLN A 63 12.25 -23.79 -18.19
N GLY A 64 11.97 -24.93 -18.82
CA GLY A 64 12.77 -26.15 -18.74
C GLY A 64 12.69 -26.84 -17.37
N LEU A 65 11.70 -26.51 -16.55
CA LEU A 65 11.49 -27.11 -15.22
C LEU A 65 10.73 -28.45 -15.28
N VAL A 66 10.10 -28.73 -16.42
CA VAL A 66 9.29 -29.93 -16.65
C VAL A 66 9.58 -30.40 -18.06
N THR A 67 9.78 -31.70 -18.21
CA THR A 67 10.03 -32.33 -19.50
C THR A 67 8.73 -32.53 -20.29
N ASP A 68 8.84 -32.75 -21.60
CA ASP A 68 7.68 -33.03 -22.47
C ASP A 68 6.85 -34.21 -21.97
N GLU A 69 7.52 -35.25 -21.47
CA GLU A 69 6.90 -36.46 -20.93
C GLU A 69 6.06 -36.15 -19.67
N GLU A 70 6.60 -35.36 -18.76
CA GLU A 70 5.92 -34.95 -17.53
C GLU A 70 4.75 -34.00 -17.79
N TYR A 71 4.87 -33.12 -18.78
CA TYR A 71 3.78 -32.25 -19.24
C TYR A 71 2.59 -33.08 -19.75
N GLU A 72 2.85 -34.10 -20.58
CA GLU A 72 1.78 -34.97 -21.09
C GLU A 72 1.14 -35.83 -20.00
N ALA A 73 1.95 -36.38 -19.07
CA ALA A 73 1.44 -37.16 -17.95
C ALA A 73 0.49 -36.33 -17.07
N LYS A 74 0.89 -35.11 -16.72
CA LYS A 74 0.06 -34.18 -15.94
C LYS A 74 -1.19 -33.74 -16.70
N LYS A 75 -1.08 -33.47 -18.00
CA LYS A 75 -2.22 -33.13 -18.87
C LYS A 75 -3.25 -34.26 -18.92
N LYS A 76 -2.81 -35.51 -19.05
CA LYS A 76 -3.69 -36.70 -19.02
C LYS A 76 -4.35 -36.88 -17.65
N GLN A 77 -3.60 -36.69 -16.57
CA GLN A 77 -4.12 -36.73 -15.20
C GLN A 77 -5.21 -35.67 -14.95
N ILE A 78 -5.01 -34.45 -15.46
CA ILE A 78 -5.97 -33.34 -15.35
C ILE A 78 -7.23 -33.62 -16.20
N LEU A 79 -7.06 -34.28 -17.36
CA LEU A 79 -8.16 -34.61 -18.28
C LEU A 79 -8.84 -35.95 -17.94
N GLY A 80 -8.32 -36.75 -17.00
CA GLY A 80 -8.91 -38.00 -16.54
C GLY A 80 -8.89 -39.14 -17.57
N ILE A 81 -7.91 -39.14 -18.48
CA ILE A 81 -7.69 -40.14 -19.56
C ILE A 81 -6.47 -40.98 -19.26
#